data_AF-R6QJ05-F1
#
_entry.id   AF-R6QJ05-F1
#
_cell.length_a   1.000
_cell.length_b   1.000
_cell.length_c   1.000
_cell.angle_alpha   90.00
_cell.angle_beta   90.00
_cell.angle_gamma   90.00
#
_symmetry.space_group_name_H-M   'P 1'
#
loop_
_entity.id
_entity.type
_entity.pdbx_description
1 polymer ?
#
loop_
_entity_poly.entity_id
_entity_poly.type
_entity_poly.pdbx_seq_one_letter_code
_entity_poly.pdbx_strand_id
1 'polypeptide(L)'
;MSEKGKGVLAYIFTWIGGLIVLYGMKDNERNTKIHAAQAIVIGIGYMVIYMIYRFIPVYIPFFSTIVYGLYIALVIIGIVKVNKGEDPELPVVGKIAMSLFDKKINE
;
A
#
# COMPACT_ATOMS: atom_id res chain seq x y z
N MET A 1 -1.24 -19.98 -4.34
CA MET A 1 -2.15 -18.84 -4.05
C MET A 1 -2.35 -18.08 -5.34
N SER A 2 -3.58 -17.70 -5.69
CA SER A 2 -3.82 -16.89 -6.90
C SER A 2 -3.25 -15.48 -6.75
N GLU A 3 -2.96 -14.81 -7.87
CA GLU A 3 -2.47 -13.42 -7.88
C GLU A 3 -3.43 -12.47 -7.16
N LYS A 4 -4.75 -12.68 -7.30
CA LYS A 4 -5.77 -11.95 -6.53
C LYS A 4 -5.61 -12.19 -5.03
N GLY A 5 -5.40 -13.43 -4.61
CA GLY A 5 -5.18 -13.77 -3.20
C GLY A 5 -3.92 -13.10 -2.63
N LYS A 6 -2.83 -13.09 -3.40
CA LYS A 6 -1.59 -12.40 -3.04
C LYS A 6 -1.79 -10.89 -2.92
N GLY A 7 -2.47 -10.26 -3.89
CA GLY A 7 -2.79 -8.83 -3.85
C GLY A 7 -3.65 -8.45 -2.66
N VAL A 8 -4.69 -9.24 -2.34
CA VAL A 8 -5.54 -9.01 -1.15
C VAL A 8 -4.74 -9.19 0.14
N LEU A 9 -3.88 -10.21 0.23
CA LEU A 9 -3.00 -10.43 1.38
C LEU A 9 -2.08 -9.24 1.64
N ALA A 10 -1.56 -8.64 0.56
CA ALA A 10 -0.72 -7.45 0.66
C ALA A 10 -1.45 -6.31 1.36
N TYR A 11 -2.71 -6.05 0.99
CA TYR A 11 -3.49 -4.95 1.57
C TYR A 11 -4.01 -5.24 2.98
N ILE A 12 -4.41 -6.49 3.31
CA ILE A 12 -4.92 -6.85 4.64
C ILE A 12 -3.83 -6.68 5.71
N PHE A 13 -2.61 -7.15 5.42
CA PHE A 13 -1.47 -6.98 6.33
C PHE A 13 -0.63 -5.74 6.01
N THR A 14 -1.10 -4.91 5.07
CA THR A 14 -0.62 -3.55 4.79
C THR A 14 0.87 -3.56 4.41
N TRP A 15 1.75 -2.85 5.13
CA TRP A 15 3.17 -2.85 4.80
C TRP A 15 3.85 -4.20 5.07
N ILE A 16 3.43 -4.93 6.12
CA ILE A 16 3.96 -6.28 6.39
C ILE A 16 3.52 -7.24 5.29
N GLY A 17 2.23 -7.22 4.95
CA GLY A 17 1.68 -8.01 3.85
C GLY A 17 2.36 -7.70 2.54
N GLY A 18 2.52 -6.42 2.22
CA GLY A 18 3.21 -5.96 1.03
C GLY A 18 4.67 -6.43 0.97
N LEU A 19 5.41 -6.39 2.09
CA LEU A 19 6.77 -6.94 2.14
C LEU A 19 6.80 -8.46 1.91
N ILE A 20 5.89 -9.21 2.56
CA ILE A 20 5.78 -10.66 2.39
C ILE A 20 5.49 -10.99 0.93
N VAL A 21 4.54 -10.30 0.31
CA VAL A 21 4.17 -10.57 -1.09
C VAL A 21 5.31 -10.17 -2.02
N LEU A 22 5.89 -8.97 -1.86
CA LEU A 22 6.90 -8.45 -2.79
C LEU A 22 8.25 -9.21 -2.70
N TYR A 23 8.66 -9.65 -1.51
CA TYR A 23 9.97 -10.27 -1.29
C TYR A 23 9.93 -11.75 -0.89
N GLY A 24 8.87 -12.16 -0.19
CA GLY A 24 8.74 -13.52 0.34
C GLY A 24 8.07 -14.49 -0.62
N MET A 25 7.25 -14.02 -1.57
CA MET A 25 6.56 -14.86 -2.55
C MET A 25 7.28 -14.82 -3.89
N LYS A 26 7.52 -16.01 -4.47
CA LYS A 26 8.09 -16.17 -5.81
C LYS A 26 6.98 -16.11 -6.88
N ASP A 27 7.39 -15.87 -8.12
CA ASP A 27 6.55 -15.95 -9.32
C ASP A 27 5.31 -15.06 -9.23
N ASN A 28 5.50 -13.81 -8.79
CA ASN A 28 4.43 -12.81 -8.78
C ASN A 28 4.36 -12.10 -10.13
N GLU A 29 3.14 -11.88 -10.61
CA GLU A 29 2.92 -11.01 -11.76
C GLU A 29 3.25 -9.56 -11.42
N ARG A 30 3.63 -8.79 -12.45
CA ARG A 30 3.95 -7.36 -12.32
C ARG A 30 2.86 -6.59 -11.57
N ASN A 31 1.59 -6.86 -11.85
CA ASN A 31 0.47 -6.18 -11.19
C ASN A 31 0.37 -6.50 -9.69
N THR A 32 0.59 -7.76 -9.31
CA THR A 32 0.65 -8.18 -7.89
C THR A 32 1.79 -7.51 -7.16
N LYS A 33 2.95 -7.37 -7.82
CA LYS A 33 4.11 -6.64 -7.26
C LYS A 33 3.80 -5.16 -7.05
N ILE A 34 3.09 -4.51 -7.98
CA ILE A 34 2.66 -3.11 -7.82
C ILE A 34 1.68 -2.96 -6.65
N HIS A 35 0.69 -3.86 -6.52
CA HIS A 35 -0.21 -3.86 -5.36
C HIS A 35 0.53 -4.04 -4.03
N ALA A 36 1.53 -4.93 -4.01
CA ALA A 36 2.36 -5.17 -2.84
C ALA A 36 3.22 -3.93 -2.48
N ALA A 37 3.87 -3.33 -3.48
CA ALA A 37 4.62 -2.08 -3.32
C ALA A 37 3.72 -0.93 -2.81
N GLN A 38 2.50 -0.80 -3.33
CA GLN A 38 1.54 0.20 -2.87
C GLN A 38 1.10 -0.04 -1.43
N ALA A 39 0.84 -1.28 -1.03
CA ALA A 39 0.48 -1.59 0.35
C ALA A 39 1.61 -1.20 1.32
N ILE A 40 2.87 -1.36 0.92
CA ILE A 40 4.05 -0.87 1.68
C ILE A 40 4.02 0.64 1.80
N VAL A 41 3.87 1.37 0.69
CA VAL A 41 3.86 2.84 0.69
C VAL A 41 2.70 3.39 1.53
N ILE A 42 1.50 2.81 1.43
CA ILE A 42 0.33 3.23 2.20
C ILE A 42 0.56 3.01 3.70
N GLY A 43 1.03 1.83 4.10
CA GLY A 43 1.27 1.49 5.50
C GLY A 43 2.38 2.32 6.13
N ILE A 44 3.54 2.42 5.46
CA ILE A 44 4.67 3.22 5.96
C ILE A 44 4.33 4.71 5.91
N GLY A 45 3.70 5.20 4.84
CA GLY A 45 3.29 6.59 4.71
C GLY A 45 2.36 7.03 5.84
N TYR A 46 1.38 6.19 6.19
CA TYR A 46 0.51 6.42 7.35
C TYR A 46 1.30 6.52 8.66
N MET A 47 2.25 5.59 8.90
CA MET A 47 3.10 5.62 10.10
C MET A 47 3.97 6.89 10.16
N VAL A 48 4.58 7.28 9.05
CA VAL A 48 5.42 8.48 8.95
C VAL A 48 4.61 9.74 9.22
N ILE A 49 3.41 9.88 8.65
CA ILE A 49 2.51 11.02 8.90
C ILE A 49 2.17 11.12 10.38
N TYR A 50 1.81 10.00 11.03
CA TYR A 50 1.51 9.96 12.45
C TYR A 50 2.72 10.29 13.33
N MET A 51 3.89 9.77 12.96
CA MET A 51 5.14 10.05 13.66
C MET A 51 5.47 11.53 13.60
N ILE A 52 5.38 12.17 12.43
CA ILE A 52 5.60 13.61 12.25
C ILE A 52 4.61 14.42 13.08
N TYR A 53 3.32 14.08 13.04
CA TYR A 53 2.30 14.78 13.81
C TYR A 53 2.58 14.75 15.32
N ARG A 54 3.12 13.65 15.86
CA ARG A 54 3.47 13.53 17.28
C ARG A 54 4.62 14.47 17.71
N PHE A 55 5.46 14.92 16.78
CA PHE A 55 6.52 15.90 17.05
C PHE A 55 6.01 17.35 17.02
N ILE A 56 4.81 17.60 16.50
CA ILE A 56 4.21 18.93 16.46
C ILE A 56 3.49 19.17 17.80
N PRO A 57 3.87 20.20 18.58
CA PRO A 57 3.22 20.51 19.86
C PRO A 57 1.88 21.26 19.64
N VAL A 58 1.11 20.87 18.63
CA VAL A 58 -0.17 21.49 18.26
C VAL A 58 -1.21 20.39 18.08
N TYR A 59 -2.34 20.54 18.75
CA TYR A 59 -3.48 19.65 18.58
C TYR A 59 -4.34 20.11 17.40
N ILE A 60 -4.49 19.26 16.39
CA ILE A 60 -5.39 19.46 15.25
C ILE A 60 -6.61 18.55 15.43
N PRO A 61 -7.81 19.11 15.70
CA PRO A 61 -9.03 18.32 15.81
C PRO A 61 -9.26 17.45 14.57
N PHE A 62 -9.73 16.22 14.78
CA PHE A 62 -10.04 15.25 13.72
C PHE A 62 -8.89 14.81 12.79
N PHE A 63 -7.67 15.33 12.95
CA PHE A 63 -6.53 14.97 12.09
C PHE A 63 -6.31 13.45 12.02
N SER A 64 -6.21 12.81 13.18
CA SER A 64 -6.10 11.36 13.32
C SER A 64 -7.21 10.60 12.59
N THR A 65 -8.45 11.05 12.73
CA THR A 65 -9.63 10.43 12.10
C THR A 65 -9.59 10.57 10.58
N ILE A 66 -9.21 11.74 10.06
CA ILE A 66 -9.10 11.98 8.62
C ILE A 66 -7.98 11.15 8.01
N VAL A 67 -6.80 11.12 8.65
CA VAL A 67 -5.65 10.35 8.17
C VAL A 67 -5.96 8.85 8.18
N TYR A 68 -6.60 8.34 9.23
CA TYR A 68 -7.03 6.95 9.28
C TYR A 68 -8.12 6.64 8.25
N GLY A 69 -9.09 7.53 8.04
CA GLY A 69 -10.12 7.38 7.01
C GLY A 69 -9.53 7.30 5.60
N LEU A 70 -8.58 8.18 5.27
CA LEU A 70 -7.84 8.15 4.00
C LEU A 70 -7.04 6.86 3.83
N TYR A 71 -6.37 6.42 4.89
CA TYR A 71 -5.62 5.17 4.90
C TYR A 71 -6.52 3.95 4.59
N ILE A 72 -7.65 3.82 5.29
CA ILE A 72 -8.60 2.74 5.06
C ILE A 72 -9.21 2.84 3.64
N ALA A 73 -9.52 4.05 3.16
CA ALA A 73 -10.01 4.24 1.80
C ALA A 73 -9.01 3.75 0.75
N LEU A 74 -7.73 4.09 0.88
CA LEU A 74 -6.67 3.64 -0.03
C LEU A 74 -6.51 2.11 -0.02
N VAL A 75 -6.57 1.48 1.16
CA VAL A 75 -6.53 0.02 1.31
C VAL A 75 -7.73 -0.64 0.61
N ILE A 76 -8.94 -0.13 0.83
CA ILE A 76 -10.16 -0.69 0.22
C ILE A 76 -10.13 -0.54 -1.29
N ILE A 77 -9.77 0.65 -1.81
CA ILE A 77 -9.66 0.87 -3.27
C ILE A 77 -8.62 -0.08 -3.87
N GLY A 78 -7.49 -0.28 -3.18
CA GLY A 78 -6.49 -1.27 -3.57
C GLY A 78 -7.05 -2.68 -3.69
N ILE A 79 -7.77 -3.17 -2.68
CA ILE A 79 -8.43 -4.49 -2.68
C ILE A 79 -9.47 -4.61 -3.81
N VAL A 80 -10.29 -3.57 -4.03
CA VAL A 80 -11.29 -3.56 -5.09
C VAL A 80 -10.61 -3.68 -6.46
N LYS A 81 -9.52 -2.93 -6.70
CA LYS A 81 -8.75 -3.01 -7.95
C LYS A 81 -8.14 -4.39 -8.17
N VAL A 82 -7.58 -5.02 -7.13
CA VAL A 82 -7.08 -6.42 -7.19
C VAL A 82 -8.18 -7.36 -7.68
N ASN A 83 -9.38 -7.24 -7.10
CA ASN A 83 -10.48 -8.15 -7.41
C ASN A 83 -11.02 -7.96 -8.85
N LYS A 84 -11.04 -6.71 -9.32
CA LYS A 84 -11.45 -6.36 -10.68
C LYS A 84 -10.38 -6.68 -11.75
N GLY A 85 -9.12 -6.87 -11.35
CA GLY A 85 -8.01 -7.05 -12.30
C GLY A 85 -7.73 -5.77 -13.12
N GLU A 86 -8.10 -4.62 -12.58
CA GLU A 86 -7.81 -3.31 -13.17
C GLU A 86 -6.34 -2.93 -12.94
N ASP A 87 -5.89 -1.87 -13.61
CA ASP A 87 -4.57 -1.29 -13.38
C ASP A 87 -4.36 -1.01 -11.87
N PRO A 88 -3.32 -1.63 -11.26
CA PRO A 88 -3.06 -1.50 -9.83
C PRO A 88 -2.77 -0.06 -9.39
N GLU A 89 -2.30 0.80 -10.29
CA GLU A 89 -1.77 2.12 -9.94
C GLU A 89 -2.83 3.00 -9.25
N LEU A 90 -2.57 3.36 -7.98
CA LEU A 90 -3.35 4.37 -7.27
C LEU A 90 -2.77 5.77 -7.54
N PRO A 91 -3.60 6.82 -7.63
CA PRO A 91 -3.10 8.18 -7.83
C PRO A 91 -2.15 8.57 -6.69
N VAL A 92 -1.02 9.19 -7.05
CA VAL A 92 0.10 9.56 -6.16
C VAL A 92 0.85 8.35 -5.58
N VAL A 93 0.16 7.48 -4.84
CA VAL A 93 0.74 6.32 -4.15
C VAL A 93 1.36 5.32 -5.11
N GLY A 94 0.70 5.03 -6.24
CA GLY A 94 1.20 4.11 -7.26
C GLY A 94 2.50 4.60 -7.88
N LYS A 95 2.60 5.91 -8.18
CA LYS A 95 3.85 6.53 -8.67
C LYS A 95 4.99 6.42 -7.67
N ILE A 96 4.72 6.67 -6.39
CA ILE A 96 5.71 6.53 -5.31
C ILE A 96 6.15 5.07 -5.19
N ALA A 97 5.20 4.13 -5.21
CA ALA A 97 5.48 2.70 -5.12
C ALA A 97 6.33 2.21 -6.29
N MET A 98 5.99 2.59 -7.53
CA MET A 98 6.80 2.27 -8.69
C MET A 98 8.19 2.89 -8.58
N SER A 99 8.31 4.15 -8.17
CA SER A 99 9.62 4.80 -8.03
C SER A 99 10.51 4.14 -6.96
N LEU A 100 9.94 3.69 -5.84
CA LEU A 100 10.71 3.09 -4.75
C LEU A 100 11.07 1.61 -5.00
N PHE A 101 10.20 0.88 -5.70
CA PHE A 101 10.31 -0.56 -5.88
C PHE A 101 10.49 -0.99 -7.35
N ASP A 102 10.84 -0.07 -8.24
CA ASP A 102 10.95 -0.27 -9.69
C ASP A 102 11.71 -1.54 -10.06
N LYS A 103 12.92 -1.69 -9.49
CA LYS A 103 13.78 -2.86 -9.70
C LYS A 103 13.07 -4.18 -9.41
N LYS A 104 12.28 -4.24 -8.34
CA LYS A 104 11.66 -5.48 -7.89
C LYS A 104 10.35 -5.77 -8.62
N ILE A 105 9.65 -4.72 -9.05
CA ILE A 105 8.45 -4.79 -9.88
C ILE A 105 8.77 -5.32 -11.28
N ASN A 106 9.91 -4.92 -11.85
CA ASN A 106 10.30 -5.27 -13.22
C ASN A 106 11.24 -6.49 -13.34
N GLU A 107 11.68 -7.06 -12.20
CA GLU A 107 12.35 -8.37 -12.15
C GLU A 107 11.40 -9.51 -12.54
#